data_AF-A0A1V3H9M4-F1
#
_entry.id   AF-A0A1V3H9M4-F1
#
_cell.length_a   1.000
_cell.length_b   1.000
_cell.length_c   1.000
_cell.angle_alpha   90.00
_cell.angle_beta   90.00
_cell.angle_gamma   90.00
#
_symmetry.space_group_name_H-M   'P 1'
#
loop_
_entity.id
_entity.type
_entity.pdbx_description
1 polymer ?
#
loop_
_entity_poly.entity_id
_entity_poly.type
_entity_poly.pdbx_seq_one_letter_code
_entity_poly.pdbx_strand_id
1 'polypeptide(L)'
;MIVVYPTLAMNEPASQFVQDLRFHGYIDNYGNVKLRFAPITALPAGFKTKGYLDIEASDIVRLPRGLEVGGYFNAANTALKQLPRMKVGGYINLTNTQITRLPPNLVVRGDLSLVNTPLTALPQRLFVEGNLYLTNSPINAIPDDIYIGGNLYIRGTNIQEISPDLRIEGQVLPALTQ
;
A
#
# COMPACT_ATOMS: atom_id res chain seq x y z
N MET A 1 10.55 34.07 -42.56
CA MET A 1 10.99 34.01 -41.16
C MET A 1 10.48 32.72 -40.56
N ILE A 2 11.36 31.77 -40.29
CA ILE A 2 11.02 30.52 -39.59
C ILE A 2 11.28 30.80 -38.12
N VAL A 3 10.22 30.87 -37.32
CA VAL A 3 10.34 30.96 -35.85
C VAL A 3 10.61 29.54 -35.36
N VAL A 4 11.87 29.25 -35.05
CA VAL A 4 12.27 28.02 -34.39
C VAL A 4 12.06 28.22 -32.90
N TYR A 5 11.08 27.54 -32.31
CA TYR A 5 10.96 27.46 -30.86
C TYR A 5 12.09 26.57 -30.32
N PRO A 6 12.95 27.04 -29.40
CA PRO A 6 13.95 26.18 -28.81
C PRO A 6 13.25 25.11 -27.95
N THR A 7 13.54 23.84 -28.25
CA THR A 7 13.11 22.63 -27.56
C THR A 7 13.78 22.45 -26.18
N LEU A 8 13.89 23.52 -25.39
CA LEU A 8 14.78 23.60 -24.21
C LEU A 8 14.10 24.18 -22.96
N ALA A 9 12.92 23.69 -22.60
CA ALA A 9 12.29 24.00 -21.30
C ALA A 9 11.49 22.84 -20.68
N MET A 10 11.74 21.59 -21.10
CA MET A 10 11.02 20.40 -20.58
C MET A 10 11.84 19.57 -19.58
N ASN A 11 13.01 20.05 -19.13
CA ASN A 11 13.90 19.30 -18.23
C ASN A 11 14.14 19.96 -16.86
N GLU A 12 13.45 21.06 -16.55
CA GLU A 12 13.41 21.55 -15.16
C GLU A 12 12.36 20.72 -14.40
N PRO A 13 12.68 20.14 -13.22
CA PRO A 13 11.66 19.51 -12.40
C PRO A 13 10.58 20.55 -12.11
N ALA A 14 9.38 20.30 -12.62
CA ALA A 14 8.23 21.17 -12.42
C ALA A 14 8.16 21.53 -10.93
N SER A 15 8.07 22.83 -10.62
CA SER A 15 8.01 23.29 -9.22
C SER A 15 6.91 22.54 -8.47
N GLN A 16 7.08 22.36 -7.15
CA GLN A 16 6.08 21.67 -6.33
C GLN A 16 4.66 22.20 -6.59
N PHE A 17 4.53 23.51 -6.81
CA PHE A 17 3.29 24.17 -7.21
C PHE A 17 2.65 23.63 -8.51
N VAL A 18 3.45 23.38 -9.56
CA VAL A 18 2.97 22.79 -10.83
C VAL A 18 2.62 21.31 -10.66
N GLN A 19 3.31 20.60 -9.77
CA GLN A 19 2.94 19.22 -9.40
C GLN A 19 1.61 19.20 -8.65
N ASP A 20 1.40 20.14 -7.73
CA ASP A 20 0.18 20.25 -6.91
C ASP A 20 -1.07 20.62 -7.74
N LEU A 21 -0.92 21.44 -8.80
CA LEU A 21 -2.02 21.79 -9.72
C LEU A 21 -2.64 20.57 -10.43
N ARG A 22 -1.86 19.51 -10.66
CA ARG A 22 -2.36 18.28 -11.30
C ARG A 22 -3.35 17.52 -10.44
N PHE A 23 -3.40 17.81 -9.13
CA PHE A 23 -4.26 17.13 -8.18
C PHE A 23 -5.56 17.88 -7.87
N HIS A 24 -5.75 19.10 -8.37
CA HIS A 24 -6.86 19.97 -7.95
C HIS A 24 -8.26 19.36 -8.15
N GLY A 25 -8.45 18.51 -9.17
CA GLY A 25 -9.71 17.80 -9.42
C GLY A 25 -9.89 16.48 -8.66
N TYR A 26 -8.89 16.06 -7.88
CA TYR A 26 -8.85 14.75 -7.22
C TYR A 26 -8.86 14.82 -5.70
N ILE A 27 -8.77 16.04 -5.13
CA ILE A 27 -8.74 16.27 -3.69
C ILE A 27 -10.05 16.92 -3.24
N ASP A 28 -10.69 16.37 -2.22
CA ASP A 28 -11.88 16.99 -1.61
C ASP A 28 -11.54 17.88 -0.40
N ASN A 29 -12.53 18.58 0.15
CA ASN A 29 -12.36 19.50 1.28
C ASN A 29 -11.95 18.81 2.60
N TYR A 30 -12.04 17.48 2.68
CA TYR A 30 -11.58 16.69 3.83
C TYR A 30 -10.13 16.22 3.64
N GLY A 31 -9.52 16.53 2.50
CA GLY A 31 -8.18 16.11 2.13
C GLY A 31 -8.10 14.63 1.75
N ASN A 32 -9.20 14.05 1.28
CA ASN A 32 -9.19 12.75 0.61
C ASN A 32 -8.72 12.92 -0.83
N VAL A 33 -7.97 11.95 -1.33
CA VAL A 33 -7.44 11.96 -2.70
C VAL A 33 -7.92 10.71 -3.44
N LYS A 34 -8.62 10.91 -4.56
CA LYS A 34 -9.11 9.82 -5.44
C LYS A 34 -8.45 9.89 -6.80
N LEU A 35 -7.55 8.96 -7.09
CA LEU A 35 -6.84 8.83 -8.37
C LEU A 35 -7.27 7.59 -9.15
N ARG A 36 -8.39 6.96 -8.76
CA ARG A 36 -8.94 5.81 -9.47
C ARG A 36 -9.21 6.18 -10.92
N PHE A 37 -8.62 5.44 -11.85
CA PHE A 37 -8.67 5.69 -13.30
C PHE A 37 -8.17 7.08 -13.75
N ALA A 38 -7.45 7.80 -12.89
CA ALA A 38 -6.89 9.09 -13.26
C ALA A 38 -5.68 8.90 -14.20
N PRO A 39 -5.44 9.82 -15.15
CA PRO A 39 -4.23 9.85 -15.98
C PRO A 39 -3.01 10.35 -15.19
N ILE A 40 -2.89 9.96 -13.92
CA ILE A 40 -1.79 10.28 -13.02
C ILE A 40 -0.98 9.01 -12.81
N THR A 41 0.30 9.07 -13.14
CA THR A 41 1.21 7.91 -13.09
C THR A 41 2.22 7.99 -11.96
N ALA A 42 2.28 9.12 -11.24
CA ALA A 42 3.19 9.32 -10.12
C ALA A 42 2.65 10.33 -9.10
N LEU A 43 3.00 10.12 -7.83
CA LEU A 43 2.82 11.08 -6.76
C LEU A 43 4.13 11.86 -6.52
N PRO A 44 4.06 13.15 -6.14
CA PRO A 44 5.25 13.94 -5.84
C PRO A 44 5.96 13.44 -4.56
N ALA A 45 7.24 13.78 -4.41
CA ALA A 45 7.98 13.44 -3.21
C ALA A 45 7.34 14.06 -1.95
N GLY A 46 7.27 13.31 -0.85
CA GLY A 46 6.69 13.79 0.40
C GLY A 46 5.18 14.07 0.34
N PHE A 47 4.46 13.50 -0.65
CA PHE A 47 3.01 13.61 -0.76
C PHE A 47 2.30 13.24 0.56
N LYS A 48 1.32 14.05 0.96
CA LYS A 48 0.55 13.85 2.19
C LYS A 48 -0.94 14.06 1.96
N THR A 49 -1.76 13.26 2.62
CA THR A 49 -3.22 13.43 2.65
C THR A 49 -3.70 13.54 4.10
N LYS A 50 -4.67 14.43 4.37
CA LYS A 50 -5.35 14.47 5.68
C LYS A 50 -6.33 13.31 5.81
N GLY A 51 -7.05 13.02 4.73
CA GLY A 51 -7.97 11.90 4.61
C GLY A 51 -7.29 10.69 3.97
N TYR A 52 -8.05 9.93 3.19
CA TYR A 52 -7.51 8.74 2.51
C TYR A 52 -6.81 9.06 1.18
N LEU A 53 -6.05 8.07 0.70
CA LEU A 53 -5.51 8.03 -0.65
C LEU A 53 -6.04 6.78 -1.35
N ASP A 54 -6.81 6.97 -2.41
CA ASP A 54 -7.35 5.90 -3.24
C ASP A 54 -6.75 5.98 -4.65
N ILE A 55 -5.83 5.07 -4.96
CA ILE A 55 -5.19 4.93 -6.26
C ILE A 55 -5.59 3.63 -6.96
N GLU A 56 -6.71 3.02 -6.54
CA GLU A 56 -7.22 1.78 -7.13
C GLU A 56 -7.21 1.84 -8.66
N ALA A 57 -6.72 0.76 -9.31
CA ALA A 57 -6.71 0.65 -10.77
C ALA A 57 -6.11 1.85 -11.52
N SER A 58 -5.17 2.58 -10.89
CA SER A 58 -4.38 3.62 -11.53
C SER A 58 -3.10 3.06 -12.16
N ASP A 59 -2.48 3.86 -13.04
CA ASP A 59 -1.19 3.57 -13.66
C ASP A 59 0.01 3.88 -12.75
N ILE A 60 -0.21 4.13 -11.45
CA ILE A 60 0.85 4.41 -10.48
C ILE A 60 1.59 3.11 -10.14
N VAL A 61 2.84 3.01 -10.61
CA VAL A 61 3.69 1.82 -10.42
C VAL A 61 4.71 1.96 -9.30
N ARG A 62 4.90 3.17 -8.75
CA ARG A 62 5.82 3.46 -7.64
C ARG A 62 5.26 4.56 -6.74
N LEU A 63 5.46 4.39 -5.43
CA LEU A 63 5.11 5.40 -4.43
C LEU A 63 6.35 6.17 -3.96
N PRO A 64 6.20 7.46 -3.62
CA PRO A 64 7.29 8.29 -3.13
C PRO A 64 7.70 7.88 -1.70
N ARG A 65 8.97 8.14 -1.35
CA ARG A 65 9.42 8.03 0.04
C ARG A 65 8.72 9.10 0.90
N GLY A 66 8.44 8.75 2.15
CA GLY A 66 7.82 9.67 3.11
C GLY A 66 6.35 9.97 2.82
N LEU A 67 5.67 9.10 2.07
CA LEU A 67 4.22 9.15 1.88
C LEU A 67 3.51 9.05 3.24
N GLU A 68 2.62 9.99 3.54
CA GLU A 68 1.80 10.02 4.76
C GLU A 68 0.32 10.11 4.38
N VAL A 69 -0.49 9.17 4.87
CA VAL A 69 -1.94 9.09 4.60
C VAL A 69 -2.67 9.11 5.93
N GLY A 70 -3.43 10.17 6.21
CA GLY A 70 -4.12 10.32 7.51
C GLY A 70 -5.28 9.34 7.71
N GLY A 71 -5.95 8.94 6.62
CA GLY A 71 -6.98 7.91 6.61
C GLY A 71 -6.45 6.55 6.15
N TYR A 72 -7.21 5.88 5.28
CA TYR A 72 -6.82 4.61 4.67
C TYR A 72 -6.06 4.79 3.36
N PHE A 73 -5.35 3.75 2.93
CA PHE A 73 -4.70 3.68 1.63
C PHE A 73 -5.26 2.52 0.79
N ASN A 74 -5.89 2.83 -0.33
CA ASN A 74 -6.39 1.84 -1.28
C ASN A 74 -5.54 1.85 -2.55
N ALA A 75 -4.86 0.74 -2.85
CA ALA A 75 -4.08 0.56 -4.06
C ALA A 75 -4.41 -0.72 -4.80
N ALA A 76 -5.62 -1.26 -4.57
CA ALA A 76 -6.06 -2.49 -5.19
C ALA A 76 -5.98 -2.40 -6.72
N ASN A 77 -5.70 -3.54 -7.36
CA ASN A 77 -5.63 -3.66 -8.83
C ASN A 77 -4.59 -2.74 -9.50
N THR A 78 -3.55 -2.31 -8.79
CA THR A 78 -2.42 -1.56 -9.36
C THR A 78 -1.24 -2.47 -9.68
N ALA A 79 -0.33 -2.01 -10.54
CA ALA A 79 0.92 -2.71 -10.84
C ALA A 79 2.05 -2.42 -9.82
N LEU A 80 1.72 -1.95 -8.61
CA LEU A 80 2.70 -1.71 -7.55
C LEU A 80 3.46 -2.99 -7.19
N LYS A 81 4.79 -2.89 -7.09
CA LYS A 81 5.67 -4.02 -6.75
C LYS A 81 6.25 -3.98 -5.33
N GLN A 82 6.28 -2.79 -4.72
CA GLN A 82 6.78 -2.60 -3.37
C GLN A 82 6.12 -1.40 -2.69
N LEU A 83 5.98 -1.46 -1.36
CA LEU A 83 5.65 -0.27 -0.56
C LEU A 83 6.93 0.41 -0.03
N PRO A 84 7.00 1.75 -0.04
CA PRO A 84 8.03 2.49 0.66
C PRO A 84 7.74 2.48 2.17
N ARG A 85 8.70 2.93 2.98
CA ARG A 85 8.36 3.36 4.34
C ARG A 85 7.36 4.51 4.26
N MET A 86 6.19 4.30 4.83
CA MET A 86 5.04 5.22 4.82
C MET A 86 4.27 5.13 6.13
N LYS A 87 3.42 6.12 6.38
CA LYS A 87 2.48 6.11 7.51
C LYS A 87 1.05 6.11 6.99
N VAL A 88 0.21 5.25 7.53
CA VAL A 88 -1.23 5.19 7.22
C VAL A 88 -2.00 5.17 8.53
N GLY A 89 -2.98 6.07 8.66
CA GLY A 89 -3.79 6.20 9.89
C GLY A 89 -4.90 5.16 10.03
N GLY A 90 -5.26 4.48 8.94
CA GLY A 90 -6.26 3.40 8.91
C GLY A 90 -5.75 2.14 8.21
N TYR A 91 -6.63 1.51 7.43
CA TYR A 91 -6.33 0.27 6.71
C TYR A 91 -5.47 0.49 5.46
N ILE A 92 -4.82 -0.58 5.00
CA ILE A 92 -4.13 -0.65 3.72
C ILE A 92 -4.73 -1.78 2.88
N ASN A 93 -5.15 -1.48 1.65
CA ASN A 93 -5.65 -2.48 0.70
C ASN A 93 -4.70 -2.61 -0.50
N LEU A 94 -4.00 -3.74 -0.60
CA LEU A 94 -3.10 -4.11 -1.70
C LEU A 94 -3.63 -5.30 -2.51
N THR A 95 -4.94 -5.55 -2.46
CA THR A 95 -5.57 -6.68 -3.16
C THR A 95 -5.26 -6.65 -4.66
N ASN A 96 -4.90 -7.79 -5.25
CA ASN A 96 -4.56 -7.93 -6.68
C ASN A 96 -3.43 -7.01 -7.16
N THR A 97 -2.48 -6.65 -6.28
CA THR A 97 -1.27 -5.91 -6.68
C THR A 97 -0.13 -6.86 -7.02
N GLN A 98 0.93 -6.33 -7.63
CA GLN A 98 2.16 -7.07 -7.94
C GLN A 98 3.20 -7.00 -6.80
N ILE A 99 2.74 -6.73 -5.56
CA ILE A 99 3.61 -6.54 -4.40
C ILE A 99 4.40 -7.82 -4.12
N THR A 100 5.73 -7.69 -4.13
CA THR A 100 6.67 -8.77 -3.79
C THR A 100 7.49 -8.44 -2.55
N ARG A 101 7.43 -7.19 -2.06
CA ARG A 101 8.14 -6.73 -0.87
C ARG A 101 7.37 -5.65 -0.12
N LEU A 102 7.34 -5.79 1.19
CA LEU A 102 6.88 -4.77 2.14
C LEU A 102 8.08 -4.25 2.96
N PRO A 103 8.04 -3.01 3.48
CA PRO A 103 9.11 -2.49 4.32
C PRO A 103 9.10 -3.16 5.71
N PRO A 104 10.26 -3.32 6.36
CA PRO A 104 10.33 -3.76 7.75
C PRO A 104 9.74 -2.71 8.68
N ASN A 105 9.17 -3.14 9.82
CA ASN A 105 8.47 -2.27 10.79
C ASN A 105 7.27 -1.53 10.18
N LEU A 106 6.55 -2.17 9.24
CA LEU A 106 5.30 -1.62 8.71
C LEU A 106 4.24 -1.62 9.82
N VAL A 107 3.63 -0.46 10.05
CA VAL A 107 2.53 -0.28 11.03
C VAL A 107 1.26 0.05 10.27
N VAL A 108 0.21 -0.73 10.51
CA VAL A 108 -1.13 -0.54 9.96
C VAL A 108 -2.12 -0.46 11.12
N ARG A 109 -2.80 0.68 11.28
CA ARG A 109 -3.75 0.94 12.38
C ARG A 109 -5.16 0.42 12.14
N GLY A 110 -5.38 -0.24 11.01
CA GLY A 110 -6.59 -0.98 10.72
C GLY A 110 -6.23 -2.31 10.08
N ASP A 111 -7.03 -2.73 9.12
CA ASP A 111 -6.79 -3.97 8.38
C ASP A 111 -5.67 -3.83 7.35
N LEU A 112 -5.00 -4.95 7.05
CA LEU A 112 -4.07 -5.07 5.94
C LEU A 112 -4.52 -6.18 4.99
N SER A 113 -4.89 -5.82 3.75
CA SER A 113 -5.17 -6.79 2.71
C SER A 113 -3.98 -6.98 1.76
N LEU A 114 -3.51 -8.22 1.70
CA LEU A 114 -2.51 -8.74 0.77
C LEU A 114 -3.11 -9.87 -0.09
N VAL A 115 -4.41 -9.83 -0.35
CA VAL A 115 -5.12 -10.88 -1.10
C VAL A 115 -4.66 -10.91 -2.55
N ASN A 116 -4.41 -12.11 -3.09
CA ASN A 116 -3.97 -12.36 -4.47
C ASN A 116 -2.72 -11.53 -4.85
N THR A 117 -1.69 -11.55 -4.01
CA THR A 117 -0.39 -10.91 -4.32
C THR A 117 0.68 -11.98 -4.54
N PRO A 118 1.75 -11.71 -5.30
CA PRO A 118 2.89 -12.63 -5.45
C PRO A 118 3.84 -12.64 -4.24
N LEU A 119 3.45 -12.06 -3.10
CA LEU A 119 4.27 -11.96 -1.90
C LEU A 119 4.51 -13.35 -1.29
N THR A 120 5.77 -13.70 -1.05
CA THR A 120 6.17 -15.02 -0.50
C THR A 120 6.57 -14.98 0.97
N ALA A 121 6.78 -13.80 1.54
CA ALA A 121 7.16 -13.61 2.94
C ALA A 121 6.65 -12.27 3.48
N LEU A 122 6.20 -12.25 4.73
CA LEU A 122 5.89 -11.03 5.47
C LEU A 122 7.17 -10.34 5.96
N PRO A 123 7.17 -9.02 6.14
CA PRO A 123 8.31 -8.31 6.72
C PRO A 123 8.40 -8.58 8.23
N GLN A 124 9.62 -8.52 8.76
CA GLN A 124 9.84 -8.51 10.21
C GLN A 124 9.18 -7.30 10.87
N ARG A 125 8.72 -7.50 12.12
CA ARG A 125 8.09 -6.46 12.95
C ARG A 125 6.87 -5.81 12.30
N LEU A 126 6.09 -6.58 11.55
CA LEU A 126 4.81 -6.14 11.04
C LEU A 126 3.83 -5.96 12.21
N PHE A 127 3.18 -4.80 12.27
CA PHE A 127 2.14 -4.52 13.24
C PHE A 127 0.84 -4.20 12.50
N VAL A 128 -0.20 -5.02 12.72
CA VAL A 128 -1.55 -4.80 12.18
C VAL A 128 -2.51 -4.75 13.35
N GLU A 129 -3.16 -3.61 13.57
CA GLU A 129 -4.12 -3.44 14.66
C GLU A 129 -5.43 -4.20 14.40
N GLY A 130 -5.83 -4.32 13.11
CA GLY A 130 -7.00 -5.06 12.69
C GLY A 130 -6.67 -6.46 12.15
N ASN A 131 -7.43 -6.86 11.13
CA ASN A 131 -7.30 -8.15 10.46
C ASN A 131 -6.16 -8.13 9.43
N LEU A 132 -5.53 -9.30 9.25
CA LEU A 132 -4.54 -9.54 8.19
C LEU A 132 -5.08 -10.54 7.18
N TYR A 133 -5.26 -10.11 5.93
CA TYR A 133 -5.77 -10.95 4.85
C TYR A 133 -4.64 -11.38 3.90
N LEU A 134 -4.29 -12.67 3.91
CA LEU A 134 -3.24 -13.25 3.07
C LEU A 134 -3.79 -14.18 1.98
N THR A 135 -5.12 -14.22 1.80
CA THR A 135 -5.78 -15.18 0.92
C THR A 135 -5.16 -15.22 -0.48
N ASN A 136 -4.84 -16.44 -0.95
CA ASN A 136 -4.21 -16.72 -2.25
C ASN A 136 -2.88 -15.97 -2.50
N SER A 137 -2.11 -15.68 -1.45
CA SER A 137 -0.73 -15.21 -1.58
C SER A 137 0.23 -16.33 -1.15
N PRO A 138 1.28 -16.66 -1.91
CA PRO A 138 2.13 -17.84 -1.69
C PRO A 138 3.14 -17.64 -0.53
N ILE A 139 2.66 -17.13 0.60
CA ILE A 139 3.43 -16.93 1.82
C ILE A 139 3.68 -18.28 2.47
N ASN A 140 4.93 -18.53 2.86
CA ASN A 140 5.36 -19.83 3.36
C ASN A 140 5.35 -19.94 4.89
N ALA A 141 5.53 -18.82 5.60
CA ALA A 141 5.57 -18.79 7.05
C ALA A 141 5.18 -17.40 7.58
N ILE A 142 4.77 -17.36 8.84
CA ILE A 142 4.56 -16.12 9.59
C ILE A 142 5.78 -15.88 10.50
N PRO A 143 6.44 -14.72 10.46
CA PRO A 143 7.52 -14.42 11.39
C PRO A 143 7.01 -14.30 12.83
N ASP A 144 7.77 -14.76 13.82
CA ASP A 144 7.38 -14.72 15.24
C ASP A 144 7.31 -13.30 15.82
N ASP A 145 7.94 -12.32 15.14
CA ASP A 145 8.05 -10.95 15.61
C ASP A 145 6.95 -10.00 15.10
N ILE A 146 5.81 -10.54 14.66
CA ILE A 146 4.66 -9.76 14.20
C ILE A 146 3.53 -9.71 15.24
N TYR A 147 2.65 -8.72 15.10
CA TYR A 147 1.44 -8.56 15.90
C TYR A 147 0.21 -8.38 15.01
N ILE A 148 -0.87 -9.09 15.33
CA ILE A 148 -2.17 -9.01 14.65
C ILE A 148 -3.27 -8.85 15.72
N GLY A 149 -3.91 -7.69 15.76
CA GLY A 149 -4.98 -7.40 16.73
C GLY A 149 -6.35 -7.99 16.35
N GLY A 150 -6.50 -8.47 15.12
CA GLY A 150 -7.71 -9.14 14.63
C GLY A 150 -7.46 -10.59 14.18
N ASN A 151 -8.27 -11.03 13.21
CA ASN A 151 -8.14 -12.35 12.62
C ASN A 151 -7.06 -12.38 11.53
N LEU A 152 -6.44 -13.54 11.37
CA LEU A 152 -5.46 -13.85 10.34
C LEU A 152 -6.10 -14.80 9.30
N TYR A 153 -6.27 -14.35 8.06
CA TYR A 153 -6.86 -15.15 6.98
C TYR A 153 -5.76 -15.70 6.05
N ILE A 154 -5.57 -17.03 6.02
CA ILE A 154 -4.45 -17.70 5.35
C ILE A 154 -4.87 -18.68 4.25
N ARG A 155 -6.14 -18.68 3.85
CA ARG A 155 -6.65 -19.60 2.81
C ARG A 155 -5.85 -19.44 1.50
N GLY A 156 -5.31 -20.55 0.97
CA GLY A 156 -4.54 -20.50 -0.28
C GLY A 156 -3.13 -19.93 -0.13
N THR A 157 -2.62 -19.82 1.09
CA THR A 157 -1.18 -19.65 1.36
C THR A 157 -0.49 -21.01 1.45
N ASN A 158 0.85 -21.01 1.59
CA ASN A 158 1.65 -22.21 1.86
C ASN A 158 1.93 -22.41 3.36
N ILE A 159 1.28 -21.64 4.24
CA ILE A 159 1.46 -21.71 5.69
C ILE A 159 0.87 -23.03 6.20
N GLN A 160 1.68 -23.83 6.89
CA GLN A 160 1.29 -25.12 7.45
C GLN A 160 1.23 -25.12 8.97
N GLU A 161 1.99 -24.23 9.61
CA GLU A 161 2.08 -24.10 11.05
C GLU A 161 2.09 -22.63 11.46
N ILE A 162 1.65 -22.37 12.69
CA ILE A 162 1.71 -21.07 13.34
C ILE A 162 2.40 -21.28 14.68
N SER A 163 3.41 -20.47 14.97
CA SER A 163 4.10 -20.48 16.25
C SER A 163 3.10 -20.24 17.39
N PRO A 164 3.15 -21.03 18.49
CA PRO A 164 2.28 -20.83 19.64
C PRO A 164 2.56 -19.50 20.36
N ASP A 165 3.74 -18.92 20.16
CA ASP A 165 4.14 -17.64 20.75
C ASP A 165 3.72 -16.43 19.90
N LEU A 166 3.10 -16.67 18.74
CA LEU A 166 2.68 -15.61 17.83
C LEU A 166 1.54 -14.79 18.46
N ARG A 167 1.68 -13.47 18.41
CA ARG A 167 0.72 -12.53 19.00
C ARG A 167 -0.43 -12.24 18.03
N ILE A 168 -1.47 -13.06 18.11
CA ILE A 168 -2.75 -12.87 17.41
C ILE A 168 -3.86 -12.78 18.45
N GLU A 169 -4.58 -11.66 18.50
CA GLU A 169 -5.70 -11.47 19.43
C GLU A 169 -7.00 -12.12 18.92
N GLY A 170 -7.12 -12.30 17.60
CA GLY A 170 -8.22 -13.01 16.94
C GLY A 170 -7.90 -14.47 16.61
N GLN A 171 -8.54 -14.98 15.56
CA GLN A 171 -8.40 -16.37 15.11
C GLN A 171 -7.57 -16.48 13.82
N VAL A 172 -6.92 -17.63 13.64
CA VAL A 172 -6.35 -18.04 12.36
C VAL A 172 -7.42 -18.78 11.54
N LEU A 173 -7.65 -18.33 10.31
CA LEU A 173 -8.75 -18.75 9.46
C LEU A 173 -8.26 -19.16 8.04
N PRO A 174 -8.58 -20.38 7.56
CA PRO A 174 -9.18 -21.47 8.33
C PRO A 174 -8.24 -21.93 9.46
N ALA A 175 -8.79 -22.65 10.44
CA ALA A 175 -7.96 -23.32 11.43
C ALA A 175 -7.02 -24.30 10.71
N LEU A 176 -5.74 -24.30 11.12
CA LEU A 176 -4.79 -25.32 10.67
C LEU A 176 -5.14 -26.63 11.36
N THR A 177 -5.35 -27.69 10.59
CA THR A 177 -5.45 -29.04 11.14
C THR A 177 -4.08 -29.47 11.66
N GLN A 178 -4.03 -29.80 12.94
CA GLN A 178 -2.85 -30.39 13.60
C GLN A 178 -2.53 -31.78 13.03
#